data_AF-A0A366ZTK6-F1
#
_entry.id   AF-A0A366ZTK6-F1
#
_cell.length_a   1.000
_cell.length_b   1.000
_cell.length_c   1.000
_cell.angle_alpha   90.00
_cell.angle_beta   90.00
_cell.angle_gamma   90.00
#
_symmetry.space_group_name_H-M   'P 1'
#
loop_
_entity.id
_entity.type
_entity.pdbx_description
1 polymer ?
#
loop_
_entity_poly.entity_id
_entity_poly.type
_entity_poly.pdbx_seq_one_letter_code
_entity_poly.pdbx_strand_id
1 'polypeptide(L)'
;MTVAALVLYVGALVVLFGVRSWLQLRRTGSAGFRGISGTPADAGWWGGVLFVVAIVLGLAGPLLAVADVVPADPPLGVQVAGLVLALVGFAATLAAQTGMGESWRIGVDTGERTDLVTSGVFAHVRNPIFTTMVVAQLGIVLMVPTWVSAVALVALVVAVQLQVRAVEEPYLRAVHGDAYRDYSASTGRFVPGIG
;
A
#
# COMPACT_ATOMS: atom_id res chain seq x y z
N MET A 1 -13.46 -10.57 -17.23
CA MET A 1 -12.82 -9.54 -16.38
C MET A 1 -11.44 -9.94 -15.86
N THR A 2 -11.07 -11.22 -15.85
CA THR A 2 -9.78 -11.71 -15.32
C THR A 2 -8.56 -11.08 -16.00
N VAL A 3 -8.54 -11.05 -17.34
CA VAL A 3 -7.48 -10.37 -18.11
C VAL A 3 -7.42 -8.88 -17.77
N ALA A 4 -8.58 -8.22 -17.60
CA ALA A 4 -8.63 -6.81 -17.22
C ALA A 4 -8.07 -6.57 -15.82
N ALA A 5 -8.34 -7.44 -14.85
CA ALA A 5 -7.74 -7.37 -13.51
C ALA A 5 -6.21 -7.54 -13.56
N LEU A 6 -5.72 -8.48 -14.37
CA LEU A 6 -4.27 -8.67 -14.56
C LEU A 6 -3.61 -7.44 -15.19
N VAL A 7 -4.17 -6.91 -16.28
CA VAL A 7 -3.69 -5.70 -16.95
C VAL A 7 -3.71 -4.50 -16.00
N LEU A 8 -4.81 -4.33 -15.26
CA LEU A 8 -4.96 -3.25 -14.29
C LEU A 8 -3.92 -3.36 -13.17
N TYR A 9 -3.69 -4.56 -12.63
CA TYR A 9 -2.71 -4.78 -11.57
C TYR A 9 -1.28 -4.52 -12.05
N VAL A 10 -0.91 -5.04 -13.22
CA VAL A 10 0.41 -4.78 -13.83
C VAL A 10 0.59 -3.29 -14.10
N GLY A 11 -0.41 -2.63 -14.69
CA GLY A 11 -0.39 -1.19 -14.93
C GLY A 11 -0.23 -0.39 -13.64
N ALA A 12 -0.94 -0.77 -12.58
CA ALA A 12 -0.80 -0.16 -11.27
C ALA A 12 0.61 -0.35 -10.68
N LEU A 13 1.21 -1.54 -10.80
CA LEU A 13 2.59 -1.77 -10.34
C LEU A 13 3.59 -0.88 -11.09
N VAL A 14 3.46 -0.81 -12.41
CA VAL A 14 4.32 0.04 -13.25
C VAL A 14 4.18 1.51 -12.86
N VAL A 15 2.96 2.00 -12.63
CA VAL A 15 2.72 3.40 -12.27
C VAL A 15 3.17 3.70 -10.84
N LEU A 16 2.65 2.96 -9.85
CA LEU A 16 2.81 3.25 -8.42
C LEU A 16 4.22 2.97 -7.90
N PHE A 17 4.96 2.05 -8.53
CA PHE A 17 6.31 1.69 -8.10
C PHE A 17 7.36 1.98 -9.17
N GLY A 18 7.09 1.76 -10.46
CA GLY A 18 8.07 2.03 -11.52
C GLY A 18 8.22 3.53 -11.82
N VAL A 19 7.17 4.12 -12.38
CA VAL A 19 7.15 5.53 -12.81
C VAL A 19 7.37 6.46 -11.62
N ARG A 20 6.69 6.21 -10.50
CA ARG A 20 6.85 7.02 -9.28
C ARG A 20 8.28 7.04 -8.76
N SER A 21 8.93 5.87 -8.67
CA SER A 21 10.31 5.80 -8.19
C SER A 21 11.32 6.38 -9.17
N TRP A 22 11.06 6.27 -10.47
CA TRP A 22 11.86 6.93 -11.50
C TRP A 22 11.75 8.46 -11.43
N LEU A 23 10.54 8.99 -11.22
CA LEU A 23 10.32 10.43 -11.03
C LEU A 23 10.99 10.93 -9.74
N GLN A 24 10.89 10.16 -8.66
CA GLN A 24 11.57 10.44 -7.39
C GLN A 24 13.09 10.50 -7.61
N LEU A 25 13.66 9.48 -8.27
CA LEU A 25 15.10 9.40 -8.58
C LEU A 25 15.58 10.62 -9.39
N ARG A 26 14.78 11.07 -10.36
CA ARG A 26 15.12 12.26 -11.17
C ARG A 26 15.08 13.57 -10.40
N ARG A 27 14.27 13.66 -9.34
CA ARG A 27 14.10 14.89 -8.54
C ARG A 27 15.05 14.96 -7.36
N THR A 28 15.23 13.85 -6.65
CA THR A 28 15.95 13.81 -5.37
C THR A 28 17.26 13.02 -5.42
N GLY A 29 17.56 12.34 -6.52
CA GLY A 29 18.72 11.44 -6.63
C GLY A 29 18.54 10.09 -5.93
N SER A 30 17.38 9.82 -5.30
CA SER A 30 17.04 8.55 -4.66
C SER A 30 15.75 7.97 -5.22
N ALA A 31 15.69 6.66 -5.43
CA ALA A 31 14.48 5.98 -5.89
C ALA A 31 13.37 5.93 -4.82
N GLY A 32 13.67 6.29 -3.57
CA GLY A 32 12.71 6.27 -2.46
C GLY A 32 12.50 4.89 -1.82
N PHE A 33 13.15 3.84 -2.32
CA PHE A 33 13.11 2.52 -1.69
C PHE A 33 14.21 2.37 -0.62
N ARG A 34 13.78 2.18 0.62
CA ARG A 34 14.59 1.69 1.72
C ARG A 34 14.11 0.26 1.94
N GLY A 35 14.96 -0.72 1.65
CA GLY A 35 14.58 -2.13 1.65
C GLY A 35 14.06 -2.64 3.00
N ILE A 36 13.89 -3.95 3.12
CA ILE A 36 13.46 -4.55 4.38
C ILE A 36 14.59 -4.40 5.40
N SER A 37 14.37 -3.60 6.44
CA SER A 37 15.32 -3.36 7.53
C SER A 37 15.08 -4.29 8.72
N GLY A 38 16.13 -4.55 9.51
CA GLY A 38 16.05 -5.39 10.71
C GLY A 38 16.29 -6.88 10.42
N THR A 39 15.88 -7.73 11.36
CA THR A 39 16.07 -9.18 11.35
C THR A 39 14.74 -9.92 11.40
N PRO A 40 14.68 -11.23 11.10
CA PRO A 40 13.45 -12.02 11.24
C PRO A 40 12.85 -12.05 12.66
N ALA A 41 13.61 -11.63 13.68
CA ALA A 41 13.11 -11.45 15.04
C ALA A 41 12.27 -10.17 15.20
N ASP A 42 12.42 -9.20 14.30
CA ASP A 42 11.74 -7.91 14.35
C ASP A 42 10.41 -7.95 13.59
N ALA A 43 9.34 -7.48 14.23
CA ALA A 43 8.02 -7.43 13.62
C ALA A 43 7.99 -6.59 12.32
N GLY A 44 8.82 -5.55 12.23
CA GLY A 44 8.94 -4.71 11.03
C GLY A 44 9.49 -5.45 9.81
N TRP A 45 10.40 -6.40 10.01
CA TRP A 45 10.95 -7.21 8.94
C TRP A 45 9.85 -8.03 8.24
N TRP A 46 8.96 -8.62 9.03
CA TRP A 46 7.78 -9.33 8.51
C TRP A 46 6.79 -8.40 7.79
N GLY A 47 6.69 -7.13 8.20
CA GLY A 47 5.93 -6.12 7.47
C GLY A 47 6.41 -5.98 6.02
N GLY A 48 7.71 -5.82 5.82
CA GLY A 48 8.32 -5.74 4.48
C GLY A 48 8.18 -7.04 3.67
N VAL A 49 8.41 -8.19 4.30
CA VAL A 49 8.30 -9.50 3.63
C VAL A 49 6.87 -9.78 3.18
N LEU A 50 5.89 -9.59 4.07
CA LEU A 50 4.49 -9.81 3.75
C LEU A 50 3.98 -8.84 2.69
N PHE A 51 4.54 -7.63 2.61
CA PHE A 51 4.24 -6.68 1.55
C PHE A 51 4.71 -7.19 0.18
N VAL A 52 5.93 -7.72 0.08
CA VAL A 52 6.43 -8.35 -1.16
C VAL A 52 5.61 -9.58 -1.52
N VAL A 53 5.29 -10.43 -0.54
CA VAL A 53 4.43 -11.61 -0.74
C VAL A 53 3.05 -11.17 -1.26
N ALA A 54 2.45 -10.14 -0.68
CA ALA A 54 1.17 -9.60 -1.14
C ALA A 54 1.24 -9.12 -2.59
N ILE A 55 2.32 -8.43 -2.99
CA ILE A 55 2.51 -7.99 -4.38
C ILE A 55 2.56 -9.19 -5.33
N VAL A 56 3.38 -10.19 -4.99
CA VAL A 56 3.58 -11.40 -5.81
C VAL A 56 2.28 -12.19 -5.93
N LEU A 57 1.58 -12.43 -4.81
CA LEU A 57 0.32 -13.15 -4.82
C LEU A 57 -0.80 -12.36 -5.50
N GLY A 58 -0.82 -11.04 -5.36
CA GLY A 58 -1.78 -10.17 -6.04
C GLY A 58 -1.64 -10.18 -7.56
N LEU A 59 -0.42 -10.43 -8.07
CA LEU A 59 -0.17 -10.69 -9.49
C LEU A 59 -0.52 -12.14 -9.86
N ALA A 60 -0.11 -13.10 -9.02
CA ALA A 60 -0.31 -14.52 -9.27
C ALA A 60 -1.80 -14.91 -9.33
N GLY A 61 -2.67 -14.31 -8.50
CA GLY A 61 -4.10 -14.61 -8.49
C GLY A 61 -4.77 -14.43 -9.86
N PRO A 62 -4.76 -13.21 -10.44
CA PRO A 62 -5.25 -12.97 -11.79
C PRO A 62 -4.52 -13.77 -12.86
N LEU A 63 -3.20 -13.95 -12.76
CA LEU A 63 -2.42 -14.71 -13.73
C LEU A 63 -2.84 -16.18 -13.78
N LEU A 64 -2.94 -16.83 -12.62
CA LEU A 64 -3.36 -18.23 -12.49
C LEU A 64 -4.81 -18.42 -12.94
N ALA A 65 -5.67 -17.44 -12.71
CA ALA A 65 -7.04 -17.46 -13.21
C ALA A 65 -7.12 -17.28 -14.73
N VAL A 66 -6.24 -16.47 -15.35
CA VAL A 66 -6.12 -16.38 -16.82
C VAL A 66 -5.61 -17.68 -17.43
N ALA A 67 -4.75 -18.40 -16.70
CA ALA A 67 -4.22 -19.70 -17.12
C ALA A 67 -5.15 -20.89 -16.78
N ASP A 68 -6.38 -20.64 -16.33
CA ASP A 68 -7.37 -21.65 -15.91
C ASP A 68 -6.87 -22.63 -14.82
N VAL A 69 -5.85 -22.23 -14.02
CA VAL A 69 -5.31 -23.03 -12.92
C VAL A 69 -6.16 -22.93 -11.65
N VAL A 70 -6.79 -21.77 -11.45
CA VAL A 70 -7.70 -21.51 -10.31
C VAL A 70 -9.01 -20.92 -10.83
N PRO A 71 -10.16 -21.35 -10.28
CA PRO A 71 -11.45 -20.84 -10.71
C PRO A 71 -11.64 -19.39 -10.25
N ALA A 72 -12.23 -18.57 -11.12
CA ALA A 72 -12.65 -17.21 -10.79
C ALA A 72 -13.85 -16.82 -11.64
N ASP A 73 -15.05 -17.17 -11.17
CA ASP A 73 -16.31 -16.84 -11.85
C ASP A 73 -17.33 -16.18 -10.89
N PRO A 74 -17.06 -14.95 -10.40
CA PRO A 74 -18.01 -14.19 -9.60
C PRO A 74 -19.18 -13.66 -10.45
N PRO A 75 -20.33 -13.34 -9.83
CA PRO A 75 -21.40 -12.61 -10.52
C PRO A 75 -20.90 -11.27 -11.09
N LEU A 76 -21.46 -10.85 -12.25
CA LEU A 76 -21.05 -9.62 -12.93
C LEU A 76 -21.10 -8.38 -12.02
N GLY A 77 -22.11 -8.27 -11.16
CA GLY A 77 -22.22 -7.15 -10.21
C GLY A 77 -21.02 -7.06 -9.25
N VAL A 78 -20.50 -8.20 -8.80
CA VAL A 78 -19.30 -8.29 -7.95
C VAL A 78 -18.06 -7.88 -8.75
N GLN A 79 -17.96 -8.32 -10.01
CA GLN A 79 -16.85 -7.94 -10.88
C GLN A 79 -16.80 -6.43 -11.13
N VAL A 80 -17.95 -5.80 -11.39
CA VAL A 80 -18.05 -4.36 -11.63
C VAL A 80 -17.75 -3.58 -10.36
N ALA A 81 -18.29 -3.99 -9.21
CA ALA A 81 -17.96 -3.38 -7.93
C ALA A 81 -16.46 -3.48 -7.63
N GLY A 82 -15.85 -4.65 -7.90
CA GLY A 82 -14.41 -4.86 -7.78
C GLY A 82 -13.59 -3.95 -8.68
N LEU A 83 -13.99 -3.79 -9.94
CA LEU A 83 -13.33 -2.88 -10.89
C LEU A 83 -13.36 -1.43 -10.40
N VAL A 84 -14.53 -0.95 -9.95
CA VAL A 84 -14.69 0.40 -9.41
C VAL A 84 -13.80 0.60 -8.18
N LEU A 85 -13.81 -0.35 -7.24
CA LEU A 85 -12.97 -0.29 -6.04
C LEU A 85 -11.48 -0.32 -6.37
N ALA A 86 -11.06 -1.15 -7.33
CA ALA A 86 -9.66 -1.21 -7.77
C ALA A 86 -9.21 0.12 -8.37
N LEU A 87 -9.99 0.69 -9.30
CA LEU A 87 -9.70 1.97 -9.93
C LEU A 87 -9.63 3.12 -8.92
N VAL A 88 -10.62 3.21 -8.02
CA VAL A 88 -10.66 4.22 -6.96
C VAL A 88 -9.47 4.05 -6.01
N GLY A 89 -9.18 2.82 -5.58
CA GLY A 89 -8.06 2.51 -4.69
C GLY A 89 -6.71 2.87 -5.32
N PHE A 90 -6.48 2.54 -6.59
CA PHE A 90 -5.24 2.89 -7.29
C PHE A 90 -5.11 4.40 -7.49
N ALA A 91 -6.17 5.07 -7.91
CA ALA A 91 -6.18 6.53 -8.09
C ALA A 91 -5.91 7.25 -6.75
N ALA A 92 -6.56 6.81 -5.67
CA ALA A 92 -6.37 7.38 -4.34
C ALA A 92 -4.97 7.09 -3.78
N THR A 93 -4.41 5.91 -4.06
CA THR A 93 -3.01 5.59 -3.72
C THR A 93 -2.05 6.53 -4.42
N LEU A 94 -2.22 6.75 -5.74
CA LEU A 94 -1.40 7.69 -6.49
C LEU A 94 -1.56 9.13 -5.99
N ALA A 95 -2.78 9.54 -5.64
CA ALA A 95 -3.07 10.86 -5.07
C ALA A 95 -2.38 11.05 -3.70
N ALA A 96 -2.42 10.04 -2.83
CA ALA A 96 -1.75 10.09 -1.53
C ALA A 96 -0.22 10.08 -1.66
N GLN A 97 0.33 9.29 -2.60
CA GLN A 97 1.77 9.31 -2.91
C GLN A 97 2.22 10.68 -3.45
N THR A 98 1.45 11.28 -4.36
CA THR A 98 1.75 12.61 -4.91
C THR A 98 1.63 13.71 -3.85
N GLY A 99 0.67 13.59 -2.93
CA GLY A 99 0.52 14.49 -1.78
C GLY A 99 1.70 14.49 -0.81
N MET A 100 2.45 13.38 -0.70
CA MET A 100 3.72 13.37 0.04
C MET A 100 4.87 14.10 -0.67
N GLY A 101 4.74 14.36 -1.98
CA GLY A 101 5.78 15.03 -2.76
C GLY A 101 7.13 14.31 -2.69
N GLU A 102 8.19 15.07 -2.39
CA GLU A 102 9.56 14.55 -2.25
C GLU A 102 9.77 13.75 -0.96
N SER A 103 8.87 13.88 0.01
CA SER A 103 8.90 13.10 1.24
C SER A 103 8.39 11.66 1.06
N TRP A 104 7.92 11.29 -0.14
CA TRP A 104 7.51 9.92 -0.41
C TRP A 104 8.70 8.95 -0.39
N ARG A 105 8.53 7.85 0.36
CA ARG A 105 9.47 6.72 0.43
C ARG A 105 8.74 5.43 0.76
N ILE A 106 9.33 4.30 0.40
CA ILE A 106 8.90 2.97 0.80
C ILE A 106 9.94 2.46 1.80
N GLY A 107 9.47 2.11 3.00
CA GLY A 107 10.34 1.77 4.12
C GLY A 107 10.82 2.99 4.91
N VAL A 108 11.51 2.74 6.02
CA VAL A 108 12.04 3.76 6.92
C VAL A 108 13.55 3.65 6.96
N ASP A 109 14.23 4.79 6.84
CA ASP A 109 15.65 4.93 7.12
C ASP A 109 15.81 5.80 8.37
N THR A 110 16.31 5.19 9.45
CA THR A 110 16.49 5.89 10.73
C THR A 110 17.58 6.96 10.67
N GLY A 111 18.46 6.92 9.66
CA GLY A 111 19.46 7.96 9.43
C GLY A 111 18.91 9.20 8.72
N GLU A 112 17.70 9.13 8.17
CA GLU A 112 17.07 10.25 7.48
C GLU A 112 16.08 10.95 8.39
N ARG A 113 16.10 12.29 8.38
CA ARG A 113 15.05 13.10 9.00
C ARG A 113 14.06 13.48 7.94
N THR A 114 12.83 13.02 8.12
CA THR A 114 11.79 13.17 7.12
C THR A 114 10.80 14.22 7.59
N ASP A 115 10.18 14.97 6.66
CA ASP A 115 9.18 15.96 7.04
C ASP A 115 7.88 15.30 7.47
N LEU A 116 7.23 15.89 8.48
CA LEU A 116 5.92 15.45 8.93
C LEU A 116 4.82 16.10 8.08
N VAL A 117 4.28 15.35 7.14
CA VAL A 117 3.18 15.81 6.28
C VAL A 117 1.84 15.64 7.01
N THR A 118 1.19 16.77 7.31
CA THR A 118 -0.11 16.82 8.03
C THR A 118 -1.23 17.51 7.25
N SER A 119 -0.99 17.87 5.98
CA SER A 119 -1.93 18.61 5.13
C SER A 119 -2.69 17.71 4.15
N GLY A 120 -3.79 18.22 3.60
CA GLY A 120 -4.61 17.49 2.62
C GLY A 120 -5.23 16.22 3.21
N VAL A 121 -5.05 15.08 2.53
CA VAL A 121 -5.55 13.79 3.00
C VAL A 121 -4.93 13.36 4.33
N PHE A 122 -3.68 13.77 4.59
CA PHE A 122 -2.97 13.47 5.83
C PHE A 122 -3.59 14.17 7.04
N ALA A 123 -4.32 15.28 6.85
CA ALA A 123 -5.03 15.94 7.95
C ALA A 123 -6.17 15.09 8.55
N HIS A 124 -6.62 14.03 7.86
CA HIS A 124 -7.75 13.20 8.26
C HIS A 124 -7.32 11.76 8.59
N VAL A 125 -6.33 11.25 7.85
CA VAL A 125 -5.81 9.89 7.99
C VAL A 125 -4.30 9.94 7.94
N ARG A 126 -3.62 9.39 8.96
CA ARG A 126 -2.15 9.42 9.05
C ARG A 126 -1.47 8.50 8.04
N ASN A 127 -2.12 7.39 7.69
CA ASN A 127 -1.60 6.39 6.76
C ASN A 127 -2.55 6.12 5.57
N PRO A 128 -2.85 7.14 4.74
CA PRO A 128 -3.87 7.05 3.70
C PRO A 128 -3.42 6.14 2.55
N ILE A 129 -2.12 6.15 2.19
CA ILE A 129 -1.54 5.29 1.14
C ILE A 129 -1.84 3.81 1.43
N PHE A 130 -1.59 3.34 2.65
CA PHE A 130 -1.83 1.94 3.00
C PHE A 130 -3.32 1.57 2.95
N THR A 131 -4.19 2.49 3.37
CA THR A 131 -5.64 2.28 3.34
C THR A 131 -6.13 2.13 1.91
N THR A 132 -5.70 3.01 1.01
CA THR A 132 -6.12 2.97 -0.39
C THR A 132 -5.50 1.78 -1.14
N MET A 133 -4.32 1.30 -0.74
CA MET A 133 -3.74 0.05 -1.24
C MET A 133 -4.57 -1.17 -0.86
N VAL A 134 -5.04 -1.25 0.38
CA VAL A 134 -5.94 -2.34 0.83
C VAL A 134 -7.26 -2.29 0.06
N VAL A 135 -7.83 -1.10 -0.16
CA VAL A 135 -9.04 -0.93 -1.00
C VAL A 135 -8.79 -1.38 -2.44
N ALA A 136 -7.65 -1.01 -3.03
CA ALA A 136 -7.30 -1.43 -4.38
C ALA A 136 -7.18 -2.96 -4.49
N GLN A 137 -6.47 -3.58 -3.54
CA GLN A 137 -6.30 -5.03 -3.49
C GLN A 137 -7.64 -5.74 -3.28
N LEU A 138 -8.52 -5.22 -2.43
CA LEU A 138 -9.88 -5.74 -2.27
C LEU A 138 -10.66 -5.70 -3.59
N GLY A 139 -10.54 -4.60 -4.35
CA GLY A 139 -11.12 -4.50 -5.70
C GLY A 139 -10.65 -5.62 -6.63
N ILE A 140 -9.36 -5.94 -6.62
CA ILE A 140 -8.77 -7.05 -7.39
C ILE A 140 -9.33 -8.40 -6.94
N VAL A 141 -9.48 -8.63 -5.62
CA VAL A 141 -10.13 -9.85 -5.10
C VAL A 141 -11.55 -9.97 -5.62
N LEU A 142 -12.33 -8.90 -5.64
CA LEU A 142 -13.72 -8.95 -6.12
C LEU A 142 -13.82 -9.14 -7.64
N MET A 143 -12.86 -8.61 -8.41
CA MET A 143 -12.77 -8.89 -9.84
C MET A 143 -12.42 -10.36 -10.12
N VAL A 144 -11.50 -10.93 -9.33
CA VAL A 144 -10.94 -12.27 -9.51
C VAL A 144 -10.78 -12.97 -8.14
N PRO A 145 -11.88 -13.54 -7.59
CA PRO A 145 -11.94 -14.08 -6.23
C PRO A 145 -11.33 -15.47 -6.15
N THR A 146 -10.01 -15.54 -6.28
CA THR A 146 -9.25 -16.77 -6.04
C THR A 146 -8.78 -16.81 -4.59
N TRP A 147 -8.51 -18.01 -4.08
CA TRP A 147 -7.87 -18.15 -2.78
C TRP A 147 -6.51 -17.45 -2.73
N VAL A 148 -5.79 -17.38 -3.86
CA VAL A 148 -4.51 -16.67 -4.00
C VAL A 148 -4.69 -15.16 -3.82
N SER A 149 -5.68 -14.56 -4.49
CA SER A 149 -6.01 -13.13 -4.34
C SER A 149 -6.44 -12.81 -2.91
N ALA A 150 -7.19 -13.71 -2.26
CA ALA A 150 -7.60 -13.54 -0.87
C ALA A 150 -6.42 -13.59 0.11
N VAL A 151 -5.49 -14.55 -0.07
CA VAL A 151 -4.25 -14.60 0.73
C VAL A 151 -3.39 -13.36 0.49
N ALA A 152 -3.33 -12.84 -0.74
CA ALA A 152 -2.65 -11.58 -1.05
C ALA A 152 -3.23 -10.40 -0.24
N LEU A 153 -4.56 -10.29 -0.16
CA LEU A 153 -5.23 -9.26 0.63
C LEU A 153 -4.93 -9.40 2.13
N VAL A 154 -5.00 -10.61 2.67
CA VAL A 154 -4.67 -10.86 4.09
C VAL A 154 -3.21 -10.51 4.37
N ALA A 155 -2.29 -10.96 3.52
CA ALA A 155 -0.86 -10.63 3.63
C ALA A 155 -0.64 -9.12 3.60
N LEU A 156 -1.32 -8.39 2.70
CA LEU A 156 -1.23 -6.93 2.63
C LEU A 156 -1.74 -6.25 3.91
N VAL A 157 -2.90 -6.67 4.43
CA VAL A 157 -3.47 -6.09 5.65
C VAL A 157 -2.53 -6.32 6.84
N VAL A 158 -1.96 -7.52 6.98
CA VAL A 158 -0.99 -7.81 8.04
C VAL A 158 0.29 -7.00 7.85
N ALA A 159 0.81 -6.95 6.62
CA ALA A 159 2.00 -6.17 6.27
C ALA A 159 1.85 -4.70 6.66
N VAL A 160 0.73 -4.08 6.28
CA VAL A 160 0.39 -2.69 6.61
C VAL A 160 0.33 -2.46 8.11
N GLN A 161 -0.31 -3.35 8.86
CA GLN A 161 -0.42 -3.21 10.32
C GLN A 161 0.96 -3.29 10.99
N LEU A 162 1.80 -4.23 10.56
CA LEU A 162 3.16 -4.37 11.07
C LEU A 162 4.01 -3.16 10.69
N GLN A 163 3.98 -2.75 9.43
CA GLN A 163 4.74 -1.61 8.92
C GLN A 163 4.39 -0.32 9.68
N VAL A 164 3.11 -0.02 9.85
CA VAL A 164 2.70 1.20 10.56
C VAL A 164 3.04 1.12 12.05
N ARG A 165 2.66 0.04 12.74
CA ARG A 165 2.75 -0.01 14.21
C ARG A 165 4.14 -0.31 14.73
N ALA A 166 4.93 -1.11 14.01
CA ALA A 166 6.25 -1.52 14.44
C ALA A 166 7.38 -0.68 13.84
N VAL A 167 7.12 0.03 12.73
CA VAL A 167 8.16 0.78 12.01
C VAL A 167 7.83 2.27 11.92
N GLU A 168 6.76 2.64 11.21
CA GLU A 168 6.52 4.05 10.86
C GLU A 168 6.12 4.92 12.05
N GLU A 169 5.11 4.54 12.84
CA GLU A 169 4.70 5.38 13.98
C GLU A 169 5.80 5.48 15.05
N PRO A 170 6.51 4.40 15.44
CA PRO A 170 7.64 4.51 16.36
C PRO A 170 8.73 5.46 15.84
N TYR A 171 9.08 5.35 14.55
CA TYR A 171 10.04 6.25 13.93
C TYR A 171 9.56 7.71 13.93
N LEU A 172 8.33 7.98 13.50
CA LEU A 172 7.78 9.34 13.47
C LEU A 172 7.69 9.95 14.87
N ARG A 173 7.33 9.16 15.89
CA ARG A 173 7.37 9.59 17.30
C ARG A 173 8.79 9.93 17.74
N ALA A 174 9.78 9.10 17.40
CA ALA A 174 11.17 9.34 17.76
C ALA A 174 11.74 10.62 17.09
N VAL A 175 11.38 10.88 15.83
CA VAL A 175 11.91 12.01 15.05
C VAL A 175 11.20 13.34 15.33
N HIS A 176 9.88 13.31 15.58
CA HIS A 176 9.05 14.52 15.69
C HIS A 176 8.50 14.78 17.10
N GLY A 177 8.60 13.82 18.02
CA GLY A 177 8.19 13.98 19.42
C GLY A 177 6.75 14.49 19.56
N ASP A 178 6.61 15.62 20.27
CA ASP A 178 5.33 16.25 20.59
C ASP A 178 4.50 16.61 19.34
N ALA A 179 5.15 17.03 18.25
CA ALA A 179 4.43 17.38 17.02
C ALA A 179 3.68 16.17 16.43
N TYR A 180 4.29 14.99 16.48
CA TYR A 180 3.61 13.77 16.04
C TYR A 180 2.55 13.31 17.04
N ARG A 181 2.81 13.46 18.35
CA ARG A 181 1.81 13.15 19.38
C ARG A 181 0.53 13.94 19.16
N ASP A 182 0.64 15.25 19.01
CA ASP A 182 -0.51 16.15 18.88
C ASP A 182 -1.27 15.86 17.57
N TYR A 183 -0.54 15.64 16.46
CA TYR A 183 -1.12 15.19 15.20
C TYR A 183 -1.85 13.84 15.32
N SER A 184 -1.26 12.87 16.02
CA SER A 184 -1.86 11.55 16.21
C SER A 184 -3.11 11.54 17.08
N ALA A 185 -3.26 12.53 17.96
CA ALA A 185 -4.43 12.65 18.83
C ALA A 185 -5.69 13.11 18.07
N SER A 186 -5.54 13.87 16.98
CA SER A 186 -6.66 14.41 16.20
C SER A 186 -6.91 13.67 14.88
N THR A 187 -6.06 12.71 14.52
CA THR A 187 -6.04 12.12 13.17
C THR A 187 -6.06 10.59 13.23
N GLY A 188 -7.02 9.97 12.54
CA GLY A 188 -7.15 8.51 12.55
C GLY A 188 -5.99 7.80 11.87
N ARG A 189 -5.66 6.57 12.31
CA ARG A 189 -4.52 5.82 11.77
C ARG A 189 -4.73 5.39 10.31
N PHE A 190 -5.85 4.73 10.03
CA PHE A 190 -6.18 4.17 8.69
C PHE A 190 -7.48 4.74 8.12
N VAL A 191 -8.45 5.07 8.96
CA VAL A 191 -9.69 5.72 8.54
C VAL A 191 -9.97 6.91 9.43
N PRO A 192 -10.72 7.93 8.96
CA PRO A 192 -10.95 9.14 9.73
C PRO A 192 -11.55 8.84 11.11
N GLY A 193 -10.98 9.44 12.15
CA GLY A 193 -11.48 9.32 13.52
C GLY A 193 -11.25 7.98 14.22
N ILE A 194 -10.54 7.02 13.62
CA ILE A 194 -10.25 5.71 14.24
C ILE A 194 -8.75 5.47 14.40
N GLY A 195 -8.35 5.18 15.65
CA GLY A 195 -7.09 4.52 15.99
C GLY A 195 -5.96 5.43 16.47
#